data_AF-A0A895XST3-F1
#
_entry.id   AF-A0A895XST3-F1
#
_cell.length_a   1.000
_cell.length_b   1.000
_cell.length_c   1.000
_cell.angle_alpha   90.00
_cell.angle_beta   90.00
_cell.angle_gamma   90.00
#
_symmetry.space_group_name_H-M   'P 1'
#
loop_
_entity.id
_entity.type
_entity.pdbx_description
1 polymer ?
#
loop_
_entity_poly.entity_id
_entity_poly.type
_entity_poly.pdbx_seq_one_letter_code
_entity_poly.pdbx_strand_id
1 'polypeptide(L)'
;MTLHLPGLPRAGVAVLAASLLALASCSSDADPDANGDQDPADVEQTNDAEDEGNGEPAELELDLEAAGGICALIDPELLTSATGVEFTSASGFYDGGEDIGSCAVQTNVGTFPDLTLALAAAEVSPETFEDEMVSDAEELDDLGDAAFELFLSGGDTSGPALEIGWLSDGYVFEMRYTSAEGTELDDLEDSSADLLELAQAIDAAWEDWEPTDESEELEEEDD
;
A
#
# COMPACT_ATOMS: atom_id res chain seq x y z
N MET A 1 -10.94 17.50 -45.49
CA MET A 1 -12.39 17.46 -45.26
C MET A 1 -12.60 17.74 -43.78
N THR A 2 -13.07 18.94 -43.47
CA THR A 2 -13.08 19.51 -42.12
C THR A 2 -14.49 19.29 -41.55
N LEU A 3 -14.62 18.42 -40.55
CA LEU A 3 -15.89 18.18 -39.86
C LEU A 3 -15.98 19.12 -38.66
N HIS A 4 -16.93 20.05 -38.74
CA HIS A 4 -17.26 21.05 -37.74
C HIS A 4 -18.43 20.51 -36.90
N LEU A 5 -18.21 20.16 -35.64
CA LEU A 5 -19.28 19.82 -34.71
C LEU A 5 -19.84 21.08 -34.03
N PRO A 6 -21.16 21.31 -34.02
CA PRO A 6 -21.78 22.41 -33.31
C PRO A 6 -21.88 22.15 -31.80
N GLY A 7 -21.55 23.17 -31.02
CA GLY A 7 -21.51 23.14 -29.56
C GLY A 7 -22.87 23.00 -28.88
N LEU A 8 -22.87 22.24 -27.79
CA LEU A 8 -24.00 22.17 -26.86
C LEU A 8 -23.91 23.27 -25.78
N PRO A 9 -25.05 23.83 -25.36
CA PRO A 9 -25.11 24.89 -24.36
C PRO A 9 -24.83 24.35 -22.94
N ARG A 10 -24.01 25.12 -22.22
CA ARG A 10 -23.80 25.02 -20.77
C ARG A 10 -25.12 25.28 -20.03
N ALA A 11 -25.74 24.22 -19.53
CA ALA A 11 -26.76 24.31 -18.49
C ALA A 11 -26.05 24.20 -17.14
N GLY A 12 -25.86 25.33 -16.47
CA GLY A 12 -25.71 25.32 -15.02
C GLY A 12 -27.07 25.06 -14.38
N VAL A 13 -27.08 24.53 -13.15
CA VAL A 13 -27.98 24.92 -12.05
C VAL A 13 -27.78 24.01 -10.82
N ALA A 14 -27.74 24.70 -9.69
CA ALA A 14 -28.11 24.31 -8.32
C ALA A 14 -27.25 23.32 -7.52
N VAL A 15 -26.43 23.95 -6.67
CA VAL A 15 -26.22 23.57 -5.26
C VAL A 15 -27.50 23.05 -4.61
N LEU A 16 -27.45 21.81 -4.09
CA LEU A 16 -28.28 21.35 -3.00
C LEU A 16 -27.37 20.80 -1.90
N ALA A 17 -27.07 21.69 -0.95
CA ALA A 17 -26.64 21.31 0.37
C ALA A 17 -27.82 20.70 1.12
N ALA A 18 -27.65 19.49 1.65
CA ALA A 18 -28.22 18.97 2.89
C ALA A 18 -28.21 17.44 2.85
N SER A 19 -27.59 16.81 3.86
CA SER A 19 -28.06 15.63 4.61
C SER A 19 -26.84 15.02 5.30
N LEU A 20 -26.64 15.33 6.58
CA LEU A 20 -27.05 14.51 7.72
C LEU A 20 -25.96 13.52 8.14
N LEU A 21 -25.10 14.01 9.02
CA LEU A 21 -24.30 13.24 9.97
C LEU A 21 -25.20 12.25 10.72
N ALA A 22 -25.13 10.98 10.35
CA ALA A 22 -25.50 9.89 11.24
C ALA A 22 -24.24 9.46 11.98
N LEU A 23 -24.04 10.03 13.18
CA LEU A 23 -23.11 9.48 14.15
C LEU A 23 -23.63 8.10 14.56
N ALA A 24 -23.06 7.05 13.99
CA ALA A 24 -23.18 5.70 14.54
C ALA A 24 -22.40 5.67 15.86
N SER A 25 -23.09 6.07 16.92
CA SER A 25 -22.75 5.76 18.30
C SER A 25 -22.68 4.24 18.45
N CYS A 26 -21.47 3.67 18.46
CA CYS A 26 -21.26 2.34 19.02
C CYS A 26 -21.59 2.43 20.51
N SER A 27 -22.80 2.00 20.85
CA SER A 27 -23.26 1.74 22.21
C SER A 27 -22.46 0.55 22.73
N SER A 28 -21.40 0.81 23.48
CA SER A 28 -20.82 -0.18 24.36
C SER A 28 -21.78 -0.37 25.53
N ASP A 29 -22.51 -1.48 25.52
CA ASP A 29 -23.31 -1.95 26.66
C ASP A 29 -22.38 -2.15 27.87
N ALA A 30 -22.36 -1.15 28.74
CA ALA A 30 -21.73 -1.22 30.04
C ALA A 30 -22.69 -1.93 30.99
N ASP A 31 -22.40 -3.19 31.31
CA ASP A 31 -22.95 -3.89 32.47
C ASP A 31 -22.54 -3.14 33.76
N PRO A 32 -23.49 -2.62 34.56
CA PRO A 32 -23.18 -1.99 35.83
C PRO A 32 -23.51 -2.96 36.96
N ASP A 33 -22.65 -3.94 37.27
CA ASP A 33 -22.67 -4.64 38.57
C ASP A 33 -21.49 -5.62 38.73
N ALA A 34 -20.35 -5.12 39.22
CA ALA A 34 -19.43 -5.92 40.04
C ALA A 34 -18.53 -4.99 40.88
N ASN A 35 -19.03 -4.62 42.06
CA ASN A 35 -18.20 -4.09 43.14
C ASN A 35 -17.19 -5.17 43.53
N GLY A 36 -15.94 -5.01 43.09
CA GLY A 36 -14.78 -5.67 43.64
C GLY A 36 -13.80 -4.61 44.12
N ASP A 37 -13.72 -4.43 45.43
CA ASP A 37 -12.68 -3.67 46.12
C ASP A 37 -11.29 -4.15 45.63
N GLN A 38 -10.69 -3.42 44.68
CA GLN A 38 -9.26 -3.53 44.39
C GLN A 38 -8.54 -2.41 45.12
N ASP A 39 -7.84 -2.82 46.16
CA ASP A 39 -6.93 -2.06 47.00
C ASP A 39 -5.89 -1.33 46.11
N PRO A 40 -5.80 0.01 46.13
CA PRO A 40 -4.79 0.75 45.39
C PRO A 40 -3.45 0.66 46.15
N ALA A 41 -2.87 -0.54 46.20
CA ALA A 41 -1.52 -0.75 46.70
C ALA A 41 -0.52 -0.50 45.55
N ASP A 42 0.24 0.58 45.69
CA ASP A 42 1.61 0.77 45.20
C ASP A 42 1.95 0.14 43.85
N VAL A 43 1.57 0.80 42.76
CA VAL A 43 2.39 0.76 41.55
C VAL A 43 3.43 1.86 41.72
N GLU A 44 4.55 1.52 42.37
CA GLU A 44 5.76 2.33 42.27
C GLU A 44 6.17 2.36 40.80
N GLN A 45 5.76 3.42 40.09
CA GLN A 45 6.44 3.85 38.87
C GLN A 45 7.85 4.26 39.28
N THR A 46 8.77 3.29 39.25
CA THR A 46 10.19 3.57 39.16
C THR A 46 10.43 4.19 37.78
N ASN A 47 10.22 5.51 37.70
CA ASN A 47 10.73 6.36 36.63
C ASN A 47 12.25 6.46 36.80
N ASP A 48 12.95 5.34 36.63
CA ASP A 48 14.41 5.26 36.58
C ASP A 48 14.81 5.06 35.13
N ALA A 49 14.91 6.16 34.39
CA ALA A 49 15.83 6.32 33.27
C ALA A 49 15.80 7.78 32.79
N GLU A 50 16.38 8.67 33.58
CA GLU A 50 17.08 9.82 33.02
C GLU A 50 18.37 9.28 32.35
N ASP A 51 18.25 8.70 31.16
CA ASP A 51 19.38 8.55 30.25
C ASP A 51 19.32 9.72 29.29
N GLU A 52 19.94 10.84 29.68
CA GLU A 52 20.35 11.91 28.75
C GLU A 52 21.53 11.41 27.90
N GLY A 53 21.28 10.30 27.20
CA GLY A 53 22.15 9.77 26.18
C GLY A 53 22.18 10.76 25.03
N ASN A 54 23.33 11.40 24.86
CA ASN A 54 23.77 12.03 23.61
C ASN A 54 23.95 10.95 22.52
N GLY A 55 22.93 10.10 22.32
CA GLY A 55 22.82 9.18 21.22
C GLY A 55 22.42 10.00 20.00
N GLU A 56 23.26 9.94 18.98
CA GLU A 56 22.85 10.30 17.63
C GLU A 56 21.51 9.60 17.36
N PRO A 57 20.46 10.30 16.87
CA PRO A 57 19.17 9.66 16.61
C PRO A 57 19.43 8.42 15.75
N ALA A 58 19.00 7.25 16.24
CA ALA A 58 19.13 6.02 15.47
C ALA A 58 18.44 6.24 14.13
N GLU A 59 19.20 6.10 13.04
CA GLU A 59 18.64 6.09 11.70
C GLU A 59 17.70 4.88 11.64
N LEU A 60 16.41 5.14 11.49
CA LEU A 60 15.42 4.08 11.33
C LEU A 60 15.58 3.56 9.90
N GLU A 61 16.40 2.54 9.73
CA GLU A 61 16.55 1.82 8.47
C GLU A 61 15.26 1.03 8.20
N LEU A 62 14.79 1.08 6.95
CA LEU A 62 13.64 0.31 6.49
C LEU A 62 13.99 -1.19 6.50
N ASP A 63 13.21 -1.98 7.24
CA ASP A 63 13.32 -3.45 7.25
C ASP A 63 12.06 -4.07 6.65
N LEU A 64 12.12 -4.37 5.35
CA LEU A 64 11.00 -4.94 4.60
C LEU A 64 10.76 -6.42 4.90
N GLU A 65 11.81 -7.16 5.30
CA GLU A 65 11.67 -8.56 5.73
C GLU A 65 10.95 -8.62 7.08
N ALA A 66 11.36 -7.80 8.05
CA ALA A 66 10.72 -7.73 9.36
C ALA A 66 9.31 -7.13 9.33
N ALA A 67 8.95 -6.41 8.26
CA ALA A 67 7.59 -5.91 8.04
C ALA A 67 6.58 -7.04 7.72
N GLY A 68 7.08 -8.23 7.35
CA GLY A 68 6.30 -9.44 7.11
C GLY A 68 5.53 -9.46 5.79
N GLY A 69 4.86 -10.59 5.53
CA GLY A 69 4.05 -10.79 4.33
C GLY A 69 4.85 -10.66 3.04
N ILE A 70 4.22 -10.08 2.00
CA ILE A 70 4.87 -9.88 0.71
C ILE A 70 5.81 -8.66 0.66
N CYS A 71 6.05 -7.97 1.78
CA CYS A 71 7.05 -6.88 1.81
C CYS A 71 8.45 -7.40 1.51
N ALA A 72 8.75 -8.66 1.84
CA ALA A 72 10.02 -9.31 1.55
C ALA A 72 10.32 -9.44 0.04
N LEU A 73 9.33 -9.26 -0.84
CA LEU A 73 9.53 -9.27 -2.31
C LEU A 73 10.14 -7.96 -2.83
N ILE A 74 10.11 -6.89 -2.04
CA ILE A 74 10.54 -5.56 -2.46
C ILE A 74 12.00 -5.37 -2.05
N ASP A 75 12.88 -5.10 -3.01
CA ASP A 75 14.25 -4.70 -2.73
C ASP A 75 14.27 -3.22 -2.26
N PRO A 76 14.74 -2.92 -1.03
CA PRO A 76 14.73 -1.57 -0.49
C PRO A 76 15.67 -0.62 -1.25
N GLU A 77 16.82 -1.09 -1.73
CA GLU A 77 17.77 -0.27 -2.48
C GLU A 77 17.21 0.10 -3.86
N LEU A 78 16.57 -0.86 -4.54
CA LEU A 78 15.91 -0.63 -5.82
C LEU A 78 14.72 0.31 -5.68
N LEU A 79 13.91 0.15 -4.62
CA LEU A 79 12.80 1.05 -4.31
C LEU A 79 13.28 2.50 -4.13
N THR A 80 14.30 2.72 -3.31
CA THR A 80 14.88 4.06 -3.11
C THR A 80 15.52 4.59 -4.39
N SER A 81 16.19 3.74 -5.18
CA SER A 81 16.77 4.13 -6.47
C SER A 81 15.70 4.57 -7.46
N ALA A 82 14.58 3.84 -7.56
CA ALA A 82 13.51 4.10 -8.52
C ALA A 82 12.68 5.35 -8.19
N THR A 83 12.58 5.70 -6.90
CA THR A 83 11.72 6.79 -6.43
C THR A 83 12.50 8.03 -6.01
N GLY A 84 13.78 7.88 -5.64
CA GLY A 84 14.57 8.90 -4.95
C GLY A 84 14.07 9.22 -3.54
N VAL A 85 13.23 8.37 -2.95
CA VAL A 85 12.56 8.57 -1.66
C VAL A 85 13.14 7.67 -0.58
N GLU A 86 13.31 8.23 0.61
CA GLU A 86 13.73 7.53 1.82
C GLU A 86 12.49 7.05 2.59
N PHE A 87 12.18 5.77 2.50
CA PHE A 87 11.10 5.14 3.23
C PHE A 87 11.57 4.68 4.61
N THR A 88 10.67 4.69 5.58
CA THR A 88 11.04 4.52 7.00
C THR A 88 10.13 3.58 7.75
N SER A 89 9.05 3.13 7.12
CA SER A 89 8.11 2.19 7.71
C SER A 89 7.51 1.30 6.63
N ALA A 90 7.24 0.06 6.99
CA ALA A 90 6.49 -0.87 6.19
C ALA A 90 5.60 -1.75 7.08
N SER A 91 4.54 -2.28 6.49
CA SER A 91 3.69 -3.29 7.09
C SER A 91 3.21 -4.21 5.99
N GLY A 92 3.37 -5.51 6.19
CA GLY A 92 2.90 -6.50 5.25
C GLY A 92 1.96 -7.52 5.89
N PHE A 93 1.34 -8.28 5.00
CA PHE A 93 0.46 -9.39 5.31
C PHE A 93 0.58 -10.42 4.18
N TYR A 94 0.47 -11.70 4.53
CA TYR A 94 0.27 -12.77 3.58
C TYR A 94 -0.54 -13.88 4.23
N ASP A 95 -1.54 -14.38 3.50
CA ASP A 95 -2.32 -15.56 3.84
C ASP A 95 -2.03 -16.65 2.79
N GLY A 96 -1.24 -17.66 3.17
CA GLY A 96 -0.92 -18.79 2.29
C GLY A 96 -2.07 -19.78 2.08
N GLY A 97 -3.17 -19.66 2.83
CA GLY A 97 -4.38 -20.45 2.62
C GLY A 97 -5.27 -19.89 1.51
N GLU A 98 -5.32 -18.56 1.40
CA GLU A 98 -6.08 -17.84 0.37
C GLU A 98 -5.21 -17.32 -0.78
N ASP A 99 -3.88 -17.44 -0.66
CA ASP A 99 -2.91 -16.92 -1.65
C ASP A 99 -3.10 -15.40 -1.87
N ILE A 100 -3.27 -14.65 -0.79
CA ILE A 100 -3.48 -13.20 -0.79
C ILE A 100 -2.39 -12.53 0.01
N GLY A 101 -1.76 -11.51 -0.56
CA GLY A 101 -0.70 -10.73 0.07
C GLY A 101 -0.92 -9.23 -0.06
N SER A 102 -0.38 -8.48 0.89
CA SER A 102 -0.22 -7.04 0.75
C SER A 102 1.06 -6.55 1.42
N CYS A 103 1.64 -5.48 0.88
CA CYS A 103 2.67 -4.69 1.52
C CYS A 103 2.31 -3.21 1.37
N ALA A 104 2.49 -2.43 2.42
CA ALA A 104 2.43 -0.98 2.38
C ALA A 104 3.75 -0.41 2.91
N VAL A 105 4.35 0.49 2.14
CA VAL A 105 5.59 1.18 2.47
C VAL A 105 5.31 2.68 2.55
N GLN A 106 5.86 3.33 3.57
CA GLN A 106 5.59 4.74 3.83
C GLN A 106 6.85 5.46 4.34
N THR A 107 6.97 6.72 3.92
CA THR A 107 7.88 7.71 4.51
C THR A 107 7.41 8.18 5.89
N ASN A 108 8.26 8.89 6.62
CA ASN A 108 7.87 9.55 7.87
C ASN A 108 6.94 10.76 7.67
N VAL A 109 6.60 11.10 6.42
CA VAL A 109 5.92 12.34 6.05
C VAL A 109 4.76 12.07 5.10
N GLY A 110 3.58 11.79 5.64
CA GLY A 110 2.41 11.58 4.80
C GLY A 110 1.21 11.05 5.57
N THR A 111 0.06 11.02 4.91
CA THR A 111 -1.16 10.38 5.45
C THR A 111 -1.49 9.08 4.73
N PHE A 112 -0.82 8.79 3.62
CA PHE A 112 -1.09 7.63 2.76
C PHE A 112 0.20 6.82 2.62
N PRO A 113 0.09 5.50 2.40
CA PRO A 113 1.21 4.72 1.89
C PRO A 113 1.74 5.36 0.60
N ASP A 114 3.05 5.50 0.53
CA ASP A 114 3.73 6.02 -0.65
C ASP A 114 3.89 4.90 -1.69
N LEU A 115 4.00 3.63 -1.25
CA LEU A 115 3.90 2.46 -2.12
C LEU A 115 3.00 1.39 -1.50
N THR A 116 2.14 0.78 -2.32
CA THR A 116 1.41 -0.44 -1.98
C THR A 116 1.68 -1.52 -3.00
N LEU A 117 1.83 -2.75 -2.54
CA LEU A 117 1.85 -3.96 -3.35
C LEU A 117 0.71 -4.85 -2.87
N ALA A 118 -0.08 -5.38 -3.79
CA ALA A 118 -1.10 -6.38 -3.53
C ALA A 118 -0.88 -7.59 -4.44
N LEU A 119 -1.20 -8.76 -3.93
CA LEU A 119 -1.12 -10.03 -4.63
C LEU A 119 -2.38 -10.85 -4.33
N ALA A 120 -2.92 -11.50 -5.34
CA ALA A 120 -3.98 -12.49 -5.17
C ALA A 120 -3.88 -13.59 -6.24
N ALA A 121 -4.09 -14.85 -5.84
CA ALA A 121 -4.34 -15.93 -6.80
C ALA A 121 -5.55 -15.59 -7.71
N ALA A 122 -5.39 -15.83 -9.00
CA ALA A 122 -6.38 -15.50 -10.01
C ALA A 122 -6.47 -16.57 -11.11
N GLU A 123 -7.66 -17.11 -11.31
CA GLU A 123 -7.96 -18.00 -12.44
C GLU A 123 -8.37 -17.19 -13.68
N VAL A 124 -7.49 -16.31 -14.15
CA VAL A 124 -7.72 -15.45 -15.32
C VAL A 124 -6.69 -15.75 -16.42
N SER A 125 -7.13 -15.77 -17.68
CA SER A 125 -6.19 -15.84 -18.81
C SER A 125 -5.66 -14.45 -19.16
N PRO A 126 -4.48 -14.34 -19.79
CA PRO A 126 -3.91 -13.06 -20.23
C PRO A 126 -4.89 -12.20 -21.04
N GLU A 127 -5.59 -12.79 -22.02
CA GLU A 127 -6.62 -12.10 -22.83
C GLU A 127 -7.77 -11.54 -21.98
N THR A 128 -8.17 -12.24 -20.91
CA THR A 128 -9.22 -11.75 -19.99
C THR A 128 -8.68 -10.66 -19.07
N PHE A 129 -7.42 -10.75 -18.63
CA PHE A 129 -6.79 -9.72 -17.83
C PHE A 129 -6.69 -8.41 -18.62
N GLU A 130 -6.25 -8.48 -19.88
CA GLU A 130 -6.20 -7.36 -20.84
C GLU A 130 -7.59 -6.77 -21.13
N ASP A 131 -8.60 -7.62 -21.37
CA ASP A 131 -9.97 -7.17 -21.66
C ASP A 131 -10.62 -6.41 -20.48
N GLU A 132 -10.20 -6.69 -19.24
CA GLU A 132 -10.71 -6.04 -18.02
C GLU A 132 -9.88 -4.81 -17.60
N MET A 133 -8.81 -4.47 -18.32
CA MET A 133 -8.02 -3.26 -18.06
C MET A 133 -8.90 -1.99 -18.18
N VAL A 134 -8.59 -0.99 -17.35
CA VAL A 134 -9.27 0.31 -17.46
C VAL A 134 -8.85 1.01 -18.76
N SER A 135 -9.76 1.80 -19.33
CA SER A 135 -9.59 2.35 -20.69
C SER A 135 -8.43 3.32 -20.90
N ASP A 136 -7.87 3.84 -19.80
CA ASP A 136 -6.77 4.81 -19.81
C ASP A 136 -5.43 4.17 -19.42
N ALA A 137 -5.40 2.85 -19.20
CA ALA A 137 -4.17 2.10 -18.97
C ALA A 137 -3.43 1.82 -20.29
N GLU A 138 -2.10 1.76 -20.22
CA GLU A 138 -1.23 1.38 -21.33
C GLU A 138 -0.68 -0.03 -21.09
N GLU A 139 -0.67 -0.86 -22.13
CA GLU A 139 -0.08 -2.21 -22.05
C GLU A 139 1.43 -2.14 -21.86
N LEU A 140 1.96 -2.97 -20.98
CA LEU A 140 3.39 -3.14 -20.76
C LEU A 140 3.87 -4.48 -21.35
N ASP A 141 4.99 -4.41 -22.07
CA ASP A 141 5.73 -5.59 -22.49
C ASP A 141 6.71 -6.01 -21.37
N ASP A 142 7.22 -7.25 -21.45
CA ASP A 142 8.32 -7.74 -20.62
C ASP A 142 8.05 -7.76 -19.09
N LEU A 143 6.79 -7.93 -18.66
CA LEU A 143 6.40 -8.16 -17.26
C LEU A 143 5.26 -9.19 -17.20
N GLY A 144 5.50 -10.33 -16.54
CA GLY A 144 4.53 -11.43 -16.44
C GLY A 144 4.03 -11.95 -17.79
N ASP A 145 2.85 -12.56 -17.76
CA ASP A 145 2.11 -13.02 -18.94
C ASP A 145 1.30 -11.88 -19.61
N ALA A 146 0.88 -10.88 -18.84
CA ALA A 146 0.22 -9.66 -19.29
C ALA A 146 0.37 -8.57 -18.23
N ALA A 147 0.56 -7.31 -18.63
CA ALA A 147 0.77 -6.20 -17.72
C ALA A 147 0.23 -4.87 -18.27
N PHE A 148 -0.03 -3.92 -17.37
CA PHE A 148 -0.39 -2.56 -17.70
C PHE A 148 0.24 -1.54 -16.75
N GLU A 149 0.35 -0.31 -17.23
CA GLU A 149 0.55 0.87 -16.39
C GLU A 149 -0.62 1.85 -16.50
N LEU A 150 -0.88 2.56 -15.41
CA LEU A 150 -1.91 3.58 -15.33
C LEU A 150 -1.43 4.76 -14.49
N PHE A 151 -1.40 5.94 -15.11
CA PHE A 151 -1.13 7.19 -14.41
C PHE A 151 -2.42 7.79 -13.84
N LEU A 152 -2.40 8.07 -12.55
CA LEU A 152 -3.50 8.65 -11.80
C LEU A 152 -3.16 10.09 -11.42
N SER A 153 -4.12 11.00 -11.64
CA SER A 153 -4.00 12.38 -11.16
C SER A 153 -3.95 12.43 -9.63
N GLY A 154 -3.13 13.33 -9.09
CA GLY A 154 -3.02 13.55 -7.65
C GLY A 154 -4.27 14.20 -7.03
N GLY A 155 -4.30 14.18 -5.69
CA GLY A 155 -5.37 14.78 -4.88
C GLY A 155 -4.95 16.10 -4.22
N ASP A 156 -5.79 16.60 -3.31
CA ASP A 156 -5.47 17.81 -2.53
C ASP A 156 -4.31 17.60 -1.54
N THR A 157 -3.99 16.35 -1.21
CA THR A 157 -3.02 15.96 -0.17
C THR A 157 -2.08 14.83 -0.62
N SER A 158 -2.01 14.57 -1.93
CA SER A 158 -1.16 13.53 -2.52
C SER A 158 -0.72 13.96 -3.91
N GLY A 159 0.50 13.58 -4.32
CA GLY A 159 0.93 13.73 -5.70
C GLY A 159 0.20 12.78 -6.65
N PRO A 160 0.50 12.83 -7.96
CA PRO A 160 0.10 11.80 -8.91
C PRO A 160 0.62 10.43 -8.49
N ALA A 161 -0.03 9.38 -8.99
CA ALA A 161 0.35 8.00 -8.73
C ALA A 161 0.53 7.21 -10.04
N LEU A 162 1.41 6.22 -9.99
CA LEU A 162 1.61 5.22 -11.03
C LEU A 162 1.14 3.90 -10.46
N GLU A 163 0.24 3.24 -11.18
CA GLU A 163 -0.20 1.88 -10.92
C GLU A 163 0.35 0.96 -12.01
N ILE A 164 0.97 -0.13 -11.60
CA ILE A 164 1.43 -1.21 -12.47
C ILE A 164 0.72 -2.48 -12.01
N GLY A 165 -0.09 -3.05 -12.89
CA GLY A 165 -0.77 -4.32 -12.63
C GLY A 165 -0.29 -5.38 -13.60
N TRP A 166 -0.05 -6.60 -13.11
CA TRP A 166 0.40 -7.71 -13.97
C TRP A 166 -0.14 -9.07 -13.52
N LEU A 167 -0.24 -9.98 -14.49
CA LEU A 167 -0.58 -11.38 -14.31
C LEU A 167 0.70 -12.21 -14.45
N SER A 168 1.02 -13.03 -13.47
CA SER A 168 2.19 -13.92 -13.51
C SER A 168 1.90 -15.21 -12.77
N ASP A 169 2.13 -16.36 -13.41
CA ASP A 169 1.96 -17.70 -12.84
C ASP A 169 0.61 -17.97 -12.14
N GLY A 170 -0.47 -17.36 -12.63
CA GLY A 170 -1.81 -17.50 -12.05
C GLY A 170 -2.07 -16.60 -10.84
N TYR A 171 -1.24 -15.57 -10.64
CA TYR A 171 -1.42 -14.52 -9.64
C TYR A 171 -1.56 -13.17 -10.32
N VAL A 172 -2.44 -12.33 -9.78
CA VAL A 172 -2.53 -10.92 -10.15
C VAL A 172 -1.82 -10.09 -9.09
N PHE A 173 -0.96 -9.21 -9.56
CA PHE A 173 -0.26 -8.22 -8.78
C PHE A 173 -0.77 -6.83 -9.11
N GLU A 174 -0.82 -5.96 -8.11
CA GLU A 174 -1.05 -4.52 -8.27
C GLU A 174 -0.03 -3.78 -7.42
N MET A 175 0.88 -3.05 -8.05
CA MET A 175 1.77 -2.11 -7.40
C MET A 175 1.29 -0.69 -7.67
N ARG A 176 1.14 0.12 -6.63
CA ARG A 176 0.86 1.56 -6.77
C ARG A 176 1.89 2.37 -6.01
N TYR A 177 2.58 3.26 -6.71
CA TYR A 177 3.42 4.29 -6.13
C TYR A 177 2.71 5.64 -6.20
N THR A 178 2.58 6.34 -5.07
CA THR A 178 2.02 7.69 -4.96
C THR A 178 3.14 8.65 -4.64
N SER A 179 3.38 9.61 -5.53
CA SER A 179 4.41 10.62 -5.31
C SER A 179 4.00 11.65 -4.25
N ALA A 180 4.99 12.41 -3.77
CA ALA A 180 4.78 13.46 -2.78
C ALA A 180 3.85 14.57 -3.29
N GLU A 181 3.16 15.25 -2.37
CA GLU A 181 2.32 16.41 -2.69
C GLU A 181 3.13 17.46 -3.48
N GLY A 182 2.55 17.92 -4.60
CA GLY A 182 3.17 18.95 -5.45
C GLY A 182 4.11 18.42 -6.53
N THR A 183 4.34 17.10 -6.60
CA THR A 183 5.02 16.46 -7.75
C THR A 183 4.18 16.66 -9.01
N GLU A 184 4.82 17.04 -10.13
CA GLU A 184 4.14 17.16 -11.42
C GLU A 184 3.98 15.76 -12.05
N LEU A 185 2.93 15.54 -12.86
CA LEU A 185 2.71 14.23 -13.49
C LEU A 185 3.88 13.84 -14.40
N ASP A 186 4.40 14.80 -15.18
CA ASP A 186 5.55 14.58 -16.06
C ASP A 186 6.81 14.09 -15.29
N ASP A 187 7.02 14.54 -14.04
CA ASP A 187 8.15 14.08 -13.20
C ASP A 187 7.98 12.60 -12.79
N LEU A 188 6.74 12.16 -12.57
CA LEU A 188 6.42 10.77 -12.27
C LEU A 188 6.52 9.89 -13.52
N GLU A 189 6.06 10.38 -14.68
CA GLU A 189 6.20 9.70 -15.98
C GLU A 189 7.69 9.47 -16.30
N ASP A 190 8.57 10.43 -16.00
CA ASP A 190 10.02 10.28 -16.16
C ASP A 190 10.63 9.15 -15.28
N SER A 191 9.93 8.74 -14.21
CA SER A 191 10.35 7.67 -13.29
C SER A 191 9.72 6.30 -13.60
N SER A 192 8.84 6.20 -14.60
CA SER A 192 8.05 4.98 -14.83
C SER A 192 8.90 3.77 -15.21
N ALA A 193 9.97 3.97 -15.98
CA ALA A 193 10.88 2.90 -16.36
C ALA A 193 11.61 2.27 -15.15
N ASP A 194 11.99 3.09 -14.17
CA ASP A 194 12.66 2.60 -12.96
C ASP A 194 11.65 1.89 -12.03
N LEU A 195 10.40 2.35 -11.97
CA LEU A 195 9.31 1.67 -11.26
C LEU A 195 8.91 0.35 -11.94
N LEU A 196 8.99 0.27 -13.27
CA LEU A 196 8.82 -0.98 -14.00
C LEU A 196 9.95 -1.98 -13.66
N GLU A 197 11.20 -1.52 -13.55
CA GLU A 197 12.31 -2.37 -13.11
C GLU A 197 12.07 -2.93 -11.71
N LEU A 198 11.50 -2.12 -10.80
CA LEU A 198 11.09 -2.59 -9.48
C LEU A 198 9.99 -3.68 -9.57
N ALA A 199 8.96 -3.49 -10.40
CA ALA A 199 7.92 -4.50 -10.60
C ALA A 199 8.47 -5.81 -11.17
N GLN A 200 9.40 -5.74 -12.13
CA GLN A 200 10.09 -6.91 -12.67
C GLN A 200 10.93 -7.64 -11.63
N ALA A 201 11.60 -6.90 -10.73
CA ALA A 201 12.35 -7.49 -9.64
C ALA A 201 11.43 -8.22 -8.64
N ILE A 202 10.26 -7.65 -8.33
CA ILE A 202 9.23 -8.27 -7.48
C ILE A 202 8.72 -9.57 -8.13
N ASP A 203 8.41 -9.53 -9.43
CA ASP A 203 7.95 -10.69 -10.20
C ASP A 203 8.98 -11.84 -10.17
N ALA A 204 10.25 -11.52 -10.41
CA ALA A 204 11.33 -12.51 -10.32
C ALA A 204 11.54 -13.03 -8.89
N ALA A 205 11.39 -12.20 -7.86
CA ALA A 205 11.50 -12.62 -6.47
C ALA A 205 10.38 -13.57 -6.07
N TRP A 206 9.17 -13.38 -6.61
CA TRP A 206 8.00 -14.22 -6.34
C TRP A 206 8.19 -15.67 -6.81
N GLU A 207 8.82 -15.89 -7.97
CA GLU A 207 9.04 -17.25 -8.51
C GLU A 207 9.78 -18.18 -7.54
N ASP A 208 10.66 -17.61 -6.70
CA ASP A 208 11.48 -18.33 -5.72
C ASP A 208 11.01 -18.12 -4.27
N TRP A 209 9.93 -17.36 -4.05
CA TRP A 209 9.51 -16.98 -2.70
C TRP A 209 8.78 -18.11 -1.97
N GLU A 210 9.23 -18.40 -0.76
CA GLU A 210 8.56 -19.30 0.17
C GLU A 210 8.09 -18.49 1.38
N PRO A 211 6.78 -18.48 1.71
CA PRO A 211 6.29 -17.77 2.89
C PRO A 211 6.93 -18.35 4.14
N THR A 212 7.43 -17.47 5.01
CA THR A 212 7.91 -17.87 6.33
C THR A 212 6.71 -18.23 7.19
N ASP A 213 6.53 -19.52 7.47
CA ASP A 213 5.42 -20.07 8.26
C ASP A 213 5.62 -19.71 9.75
N GLU A 214 5.38 -18.45 10.12
CA GLU A 214 5.39 -18.02 11.53
C GLU A 214 4.14 -18.51 12.28
N SER A 215 3.13 -19.02 11.56
CA SER A 215 1.89 -19.56 12.11
C SER A 215 2.07 -20.86 12.91
N GLU A 216 3.08 -21.67 12.63
CA GLU A 216 3.29 -22.94 13.35
C GLU A 216 3.82 -22.75 14.79
N GLU A 217 4.40 -21.59 15.14
CA GLU A 217 4.98 -21.38 16.48
C GLU A 217 3.97 -20.95 17.56
N LEU A 218 2.76 -20.49 17.19
CA LEU A 218 1.78 -19.98 18.16
C LEU A 218 0.77 -21.02 18.68
N GLU A 219 0.72 -22.23 18.08
CA GLU A 219 -0.23 -23.27 18.52
C GLU A 219 0.31 -24.17 19.66
N GLU A 220 1.55 -23.99 20.12
CA GLU A 220 2.17 -24.86 21.14
C GLU A 220 2.12 -24.32 22.60
N GLU A 221 1.57 -23.15 22.87
CA GLU A 221 1.49 -22.56 24.24
C GLU A 221 0.12 -22.74 24.92
N ASP A 222 -0.50 -23.92 24.87
CA ASP A 222 -1.68 -24.26 25.68
C ASP A 222 -1.74 -25.78 26.03
N ASP A 223 -0.81 -26.27 26.86
CA ASP A 223 -0.89 -27.60 27.51
C ASP A 223 -0.48 -27.57 29.01
#